data_AF-Q7Z1U6-F1
#
_entry.id   AF-Q7Z1U6-F1
#
_cell.length_a   1.000
_cell.length_b   1.000
_cell.length_c   1.000
_cell.angle_alpha   90.00
_cell.angle_beta   90.00
_cell.angle_gamma   90.00
#
_symmetry.space_group_name_H-M   'P 1'
#
loop_
_entity.id
_entity.type
_entity.pdbx_description
1 polymer ?
#
loop_
_entity_poly.entity_id
_entity_poly.type
_entity_poly.pdbx_seq_one_letter_code
_entity_poly.pdbx_strand_id
1 'polypeptide(L)'
;FFSCWEEYIQKYFNGDWSKIKNIGSDTFEFLIKKCGNNSGDGETIFSEKLNNAHIKCNENESTDTNINKSGKLSKCNEPIYIRGCQSKTYDGFISPGKGGEKQWICKDTITHGDTNG
;
A
#
# COMPACT_ATOMS: atom_id res chain seq x y z
N PHE A 1 -7.23 3.21 -22.85
CA PHE A 1 -8.19 2.24 -22.31
C PHE A 1 -8.01 0.84 -22.91
N PHE A 2 -8.53 0.55 -24.12
CA PHE A 2 -8.54 -0.83 -24.67
C PHE A 2 -7.14 -1.45 -24.83
N SER A 3 -6.20 -0.68 -25.39
CA SER A 3 -4.79 -1.11 -25.55
C SER A 3 -4.09 -1.44 -24.22
N CYS A 4 -4.48 -0.79 -23.12
CA CYS A 4 -3.92 -1.04 -21.78
C CYS A 4 -4.39 -2.38 -21.20
N TRP A 5 -5.68 -2.70 -21.39
CA TRP A 5 -6.22 -4.00 -21.02
C TRP A 5 -5.67 -5.11 -21.93
N GLU A 6 -5.57 -4.85 -23.23
CA GLU A 6 -5.03 -5.79 -24.21
C GLU A 6 -3.60 -6.23 -23.88
N GLU A 7 -2.72 -5.31 -23.47
CA GLU A 7 -1.36 -5.64 -23.04
C GLU A 7 -1.34 -6.68 -21.90
N TYR A 8 -2.24 -6.53 -20.92
CA TYR A 8 -2.36 -7.46 -19.81
C TYR A 8 -2.92 -8.82 -20.25
N ILE A 9 -3.99 -8.82 -21.05
CA ILE A 9 -4.62 -10.05 -21.55
C ILE A 9 -3.68 -10.82 -22.49
N GLN A 10 -2.91 -10.13 -23.33
CA GLN A 10 -1.91 -10.76 -24.18
C GLN A 10 -0.82 -11.44 -23.36
N LYS A 11 -0.30 -10.77 -22.32
CA LYS A 11 0.78 -11.29 -21.50
C LYS A 11 0.39 -12.48 -20.62
N TYR A 12 -0.81 -12.46 -20.03
CA TYR A 12 -1.21 -13.45 -19.01
C TYR A 12 -2.23 -14.47 -19.52
N PHE A 13 -2.97 -14.15 -20.58
CA PHE A 13 -4.01 -15.01 -21.13
C PHE A 13 -3.81 -15.34 -22.61
N ASN A 14 -2.65 -15.02 -23.20
CA ASN A 14 -2.35 -15.25 -24.62
C ASN A 14 -3.42 -14.66 -25.57
N GLY A 15 -3.99 -13.51 -25.19
CA GLY A 15 -5.04 -12.85 -25.98
C GLY A 15 -6.45 -13.42 -25.77
N ASP A 16 -6.62 -14.40 -24.89
CA ASP A 16 -7.92 -15.00 -24.59
C ASP A 16 -8.73 -14.13 -23.63
N TRP A 17 -9.53 -13.24 -24.20
CA TRP A 17 -10.44 -12.37 -23.46
C TRP A 17 -11.54 -13.12 -22.70
N SER A 18 -11.83 -14.39 -23.01
CA SER A 18 -12.83 -15.15 -22.26
C SER A 18 -12.43 -15.39 -20.80
N LYS A 19 -11.11 -15.39 -20.53
CA LYS A 19 -10.53 -15.57 -19.20
C LYS A 19 -10.55 -14.32 -18.32
N ILE A 20 -11.03 -13.18 -18.84
CA ILE A 20 -11.17 -11.94 -18.06
C ILE A 20 -12.05 -12.13 -16.82
N LYS A 21 -13.04 -13.05 -16.89
CA LYS A 21 -13.92 -13.40 -15.77
C LYS A 21 -13.21 -14.18 -14.66
N ASN A 22 -12.03 -14.71 -14.93
CA ASN A 22 -11.22 -15.48 -13.99
C ASN A 22 -10.17 -14.61 -13.28
N ILE A 23 -10.16 -13.29 -13.53
CA ILE A 23 -9.27 -12.36 -12.84
C ILE A 23 -9.77 -12.19 -11.40
N GLY A 24 -8.86 -12.36 -10.43
CA GLY A 24 -9.16 -12.14 -9.01
C GLY A 24 -9.48 -10.68 -8.70
N SER A 25 -10.27 -10.44 -7.65
CA SER A 25 -10.80 -9.12 -7.27
C SER A 25 -9.72 -8.03 -7.19
N ASP A 26 -8.62 -8.28 -6.48
CA ASP A 26 -7.55 -7.29 -6.28
C ASP A 26 -6.85 -6.93 -7.60
N THR A 27 -6.70 -7.93 -8.47
CA THR A 27 -6.09 -7.74 -9.79
C THR A 27 -7.03 -6.98 -10.71
N PHE A 28 -8.34 -7.23 -10.60
CA PHE A 28 -9.35 -6.51 -11.36
C PHE A 28 -9.42 -5.03 -10.95
N GLU A 29 -9.38 -4.75 -9.64
CA GLU A 29 -9.31 -3.38 -9.11
C GLU A 29 -8.04 -2.66 -9.55
N PHE A 30 -6.88 -3.35 -9.49
CA PHE A 30 -5.63 -2.83 -10.01
C PHE A 30 -5.72 -2.46 -11.51
N LEU A 31 -6.33 -3.32 -12.32
CA LEU A 31 -6.50 -3.07 -13.75
C LEU A 31 -7.45 -1.92 -14.04
N ILE A 32 -8.56 -1.80 -13.29
CA ILE A 32 -9.45 -0.64 -13.39
C ILE A 32 -8.70 0.64 -13.05
N LYS A 33 -7.94 0.66 -11.95
CA LYS A 33 -7.17 1.83 -11.53
C LYS A 33 -6.09 2.20 -12.56
N LYS A 34 -5.46 1.19 -13.18
CA LYS A 34 -4.38 1.40 -14.14
C LYS A 34 -4.87 1.80 -15.52
N CYS A 35 -5.95 1.19 -16.01
CA CYS A 35 -6.38 1.26 -17.40
C CYS A 35 -7.72 1.98 -17.62
N GLY A 36 -8.49 2.18 -16.55
CA GLY A 36 -9.86 2.69 -16.56
C GLY A 36 -10.88 1.55 -16.50
N ASN A 37 -12.11 1.89 -16.09
CA ASN A 37 -13.27 1.00 -16.18
C ASN A 37 -13.99 1.16 -17.54
N ASN A 38 -13.91 2.36 -18.14
CA ASN A 38 -14.44 2.64 -19.46
C ASN A 38 -13.49 3.53 -20.30
N SER A 39 -13.86 3.80 -21.54
CA SER A 39 -13.07 4.63 -22.46
C SER A 39 -12.87 6.07 -22.00
N GLY A 40 -13.84 6.65 -21.28
CA GLY A 40 -13.74 8.00 -20.72
C GLY A 40 -12.69 8.12 -19.64
N ASP A 41 -12.57 7.10 -18.78
CA ASP A 41 -11.53 7.05 -17.74
C ASP A 41 -10.11 7.05 -18.35
N GLY A 42 -9.96 6.55 -19.58
CA GLY A 42 -8.68 6.47 -20.27
C GLY A 42 -8.03 7.84 -20.50
N GLU A 43 -8.82 8.87 -20.80
CA GLU A 43 -8.32 10.24 -21.01
C GLU A 43 -7.91 10.89 -19.69
N THR A 44 -8.69 10.69 -18.63
CA THR A 44 -8.38 11.17 -17.28
C THR A 44 -7.10 10.53 -16.74
N ILE A 45 -6.96 9.20 -16.85
CA ILE A 45 -5.77 8.47 -16.38
C ILE A 45 -4.52 8.91 -17.16
N PHE A 46 -4.65 9.13 -18.47
CA PHE A 46 -3.54 9.62 -19.27
C PHE A 46 -3.10 11.03 -18.84
N SER A 47 -4.05 11.94 -18.66
CA SER A 47 -3.80 13.30 -18.19
C SER A 47 -3.19 13.33 -16.80
N GLU A 48 -3.69 12.50 -15.88
CA GLU A 48 -3.14 12.37 -14.53
C GLU A 48 -1.71 11.82 -14.56
N LYS A 49 -1.45 10.81 -15.40
CA LYS A 49 -0.10 10.25 -15.59
C LYS A 49 0.88 11.29 -16.15
N LEU A 50 0.43 12.13 -17.07
CA LEU A 50 1.22 13.23 -17.64
C LEU A 50 1.54 14.29 -16.58
N ASN A 51 0.54 14.69 -15.79
CA ASN A 51 0.73 15.62 -14.68
C ASN A 51 1.69 15.05 -13.62
N ASN A 52 1.55 13.78 -13.24
CA ASN A 52 2.46 13.11 -12.30
C ASN A 52 3.90 13.03 -12.82
N ALA A 53 4.09 12.80 -14.12
CA ALA A 53 5.43 12.81 -14.73
C ALA A 53 6.05 14.21 -14.67
N HIS A 54 5.26 15.26 -14.91
CA HIS A 54 5.70 16.65 -14.79
C HIS A 54 6.06 17.01 -13.35
N ILE A 55 5.22 16.65 -12.36
CA ILE A 55 5.51 16.85 -10.93
C ILE A 55 6.79 16.14 -10.53
N LYS A 56 6.98 14.87 -10.92
CA LYS A 56 8.18 14.09 -10.60
C LYS A 56 9.46 14.70 -11.18
N CYS A 57 9.38 15.32 -12.37
CA CYS A 57 10.49 16.08 -12.92
C CYS A 57 10.84 17.29 -12.04
N ASN A 58 9.82 18.03 -11.61
CA ASN A 58 9.99 19.21 -10.76
C ASN A 58 10.44 18.88 -9.33
N GLU A 59 10.02 17.73 -8.76
CA GLU A 59 10.52 17.23 -7.47
C GLU A 59 12.00 16.86 -7.55
N ASN A 60 12.45 16.24 -8.65
CA ASN A 60 13.86 15.92 -8.85
C ASN A 60 14.73 17.15 -9.10
N GLU A 61 14.17 18.23 -9.67
CA GLU A 61 14.82 19.53 -9.80
C GLU A 61 14.75 20.38 -8.52
N SER A 62 13.86 20.04 -7.60
CA SER A 62 13.71 20.74 -6.33
C SER A 62 14.92 20.47 -5.44
N THR A 63 15.87 21.40 -5.41
CA THR A 63 16.97 21.46 -4.43
C THR A 63 16.45 21.96 -3.07
N ASP A 64 15.33 21.42 -2.58
CA ASP A 64 14.65 21.96 -1.40
C ASP A 64 15.52 21.76 -0.15
N THR A 65 16.30 22.80 0.14
CA THR A 65 17.15 22.95 1.32
C THR A 65 16.42 23.74 2.41
N ASN A 66 15.21 24.24 2.12
CA ASN A 66 14.36 24.98 3.04
C ASN A 66 13.37 24.05 3.75
N ILE A 67 13.89 23.03 4.42
CA ILE A 67 13.10 22.31 5.41
C ILE A 67 12.78 23.30 6.53
N ASN A 68 11.50 23.68 6.67
CA ASN A 68 11.01 24.35 7.86
C ASN A 68 11.35 23.45 9.07
N LYS A 69 12.36 23.84 9.84
CA LYS A 69 12.76 23.07 11.03
C LYS A 69 11.55 22.95 11.94
N SER A 70 11.17 21.72 12.27
CA SER A 70 10.16 21.46 13.30
C SER A 70 10.64 22.09 14.61
N GLY A 71 10.07 23.24 14.97
CA GLY A 71 10.47 24.02 16.15
C GLY A 71 10.13 23.36 17.48
N LYS A 72 9.35 22.28 17.47
CA LYS A 72 9.06 21.47 18.65
C LYS A 72 10.08 20.33 18.74
N LEU A 73 11.15 20.55 19.50
CA LEU A 73 11.91 19.45 20.08
C LEU A 73 10.96 18.67 21.00
N SER A 74 10.75 17.39 20.69
CA SER A 74 9.99 16.49 21.55
C SER A 74 10.69 16.38 22.90
N LYS A 75 10.13 17.03 23.92
CA LYS A 75 10.55 16.86 25.31
C LYS A 75 10.04 15.49 25.75
N CYS A 76 10.92 14.49 25.77
CA CYS A 76 10.63 13.19 26.38
C CYS A 76 10.50 13.41 27.89
N ASN A 77 9.31 13.75 28.35
CA ASN A 77 9.00 13.83 29.77
C ASN A 77 8.58 12.44 30.26
N GLU A 78 9.50 11.81 31.01
CA GLU A 78 9.29 10.71 31.97
C GLU A 78 8.64 9.39 31.49
N PRO A 79 8.97 8.25 32.12
CA PRO A 79 8.33 6.98 31.82
C PRO A 79 6.84 7.02 32.25
N ILE A 80 5.94 7.14 31.28
CA ILE A 80 4.50 7.01 31.49
C ILE A 80 4.17 5.51 31.51
N TYR A 81 3.70 5.00 32.65
CA TYR A 81 3.11 3.66 32.71
C TYR A 81 1.69 3.70 32.13
N ILE A 82 1.48 3.01 31.00
CA ILE A 82 0.17 2.90 30.34
C ILE A 82 -0.46 1.55 30.72
N ARG A 83 -1.62 1.58 31.37
CA ARG A 83 -2.36 0.38 31.74
C ARG A 83 -2.66 -0.46 30.49
N GLY A 84 -2.36 -1.76 30.54
CA GLY A 84 -2.52 -2.69 29.41
C GLY A 84 -1.26 -2.84 28.54
N CYS A 85 -0.29 -1.92 28.64
CA CYS A 85 1.01 -2.07 27.99
C CYS A 85 1.98 -2.82 28.92
N GLN A 86 2.23 -4.09 28.59
CA GLN A 86 3.23 -4.92 29.25
C GLN A 86 4.42 -5.16 28.31
N SER A 87 5.51 -5.73 28.84
CA SER A 87 6.64 -6.20 28.05
C SER A 87 6.18 -7.11 26.91
N LYS A 88 6.72 -6.87 25.71
CA LYS A 88 6.34 -7.60 24.50
C LYS A 88 6.87 -9.03 24.55
N THR A 89 6.12 -9.95 23.95
CA THR A 89 6.44 -11.38 23.92
C THR A 89 6.15 -12.02 22.56
N TYR A 90 6.15 -11.23 21.48
CA TYR A 90 5.77 -11.72 20.15
C TYR A 90 6.69 -12.86 19.68
N ASP A 91 8.00 -12.75 19.93
CA ASP A 91 9.00 -13.80 19.65
C ASP A 91 9.38 -14.58 20.92
N GLY A 92 8.53 -14.55 21.94
CA GLY A 92 8.76 -15.17 23.25
C GLY A 92 9.17 -14.18 24.34
N PHE A 93 9.24 -14.67 25.59
CA PHE A 93 9.58 -13.85 26.74
C PHE A 93 11.07 -13.46 26.78
N ILE A 94 11.36 -12.25 27.27
CA ILE A 94 12.71 -11.86 27.67
C ILE A 94 13.11 -12.69 28.91
N SER A 95 14.37 -13.17 28.94
CA SER A 95 14.94 -13.94 30.05
C SER A 95 14.67 -13.26 31.41
N PRO A 96 14.30 -14.02 32.47
CA PRO A 96 14.34 -15.48 32.60
C PRO A 96 13.13 -16.23 32.03
N GLY A 97 12.15 -15.52 31.47
CA GLY A 97 11.01 -16.15 30.80
C GLY A 97 11.44 -16.96 29.58
N LYS A 98 10.67 -18.01 29.23
CA LYS A 98 10.87 -18.84 28.04
C LYS A 98 9.51 -19.20 27.43
N GLY A 99 9.48 -19.40 26.11
CA GLY A 99 8.26 -19.71 25.35
C GLY A 99 7.37 -18.49 25.12
N GLY A 100 6.12 -18.72 24.71
CA GLY A 100 5.12 -17.67 24.50
C GLY A 100 5.18 -16.98 23.13
N GLU A 101 6.01 -17.50 22.21
CA GLU A 101 6.14 -17.03 20.85
C GLU A 101 4.82 -17.14 20.08
N LYS A 102 4.49 -16.07 19.36
CA LYS A 102 3.40 -16.05 18.38
C LYS A 102 3.95 -16.46 17.04
N GLN A 103 3.08 -17.02 16.21
CA GLN A 103 3.41 -17.36 14.82
C GLN A 103 2.66 -16.43 13.88
N TRP A 104 3.19 -16.27 12.67
CA TRP A 104 2.50 -15.60 11.60
C TRP A 104 1.17 -16.31 11.32
N ILE A 105 0.09 -15.54 11.28
CA ILE A 105 -1.23 -16.04 10.90
C ILE A 105 -1.55 -15.42 9.54
N CYS A 106 -1.40 -16.22 8.49
CA CYS A 106 -1.89 -15.88 7.15
C CYS A 106 -3.34 -16.36 7.04
N LYS A 107 -4.29 -15.45 6.83
CA LYS A 107 -5.68 -15.83 6.53
C LYS A 107 -6.03 -15.39 5.12
N ASP A 108 -6.76 -16.24 4.41
CA ASP A 108 -7.11 -16.04 3.00
C ASP A 108 -8.17 -14.93 2.80
N THR A 109 -8.89 -14.54 3.85
CA THR A 109 -9.90 -13.48 3.81
C THR A 109 -9.98 -12.77 5.17
N ILE A 110 -9.39 -11.59 5.27
CA ILE A 110 -9.62 -10.64 6.36
C ILE A 110 -9.88 -9.29 5.70
N THR A 111 -11.03 -8.66 5.97
CA THR A 111 -11.14 -7.21 5.87
C THR A 111 -10.16 -6.63 6.87
N HIS A 112 -9.09 -5.99 6.42
CA HIS A 112 -8.13 -5.31 7.28
C HIS A 112 -8.84 -4.18 8.04
N GLY A 113 -9.44 -4.51 9.17
CA GLY A 113 -9.82 -3.56 10.19
C GLY A 113 -8.77 -3.60 11.27
N ASP A 114 -8.27 -2.43 11.67
CA ASP A 114 -7.65 -2.28 12.97
C ASP A 114 -8.69 -2.66 14.04
N THR A 115 -8.76 -3.95 14.40
CA THR A 115 -9.44 -4.34 15.63
C THR A 115 -8.54 -3.90 16.79
N ASN A 116 -8.74 -2.64 17.21
CA ASN A 116 -8.36 -2.16 18.52
C ASN A 116 -9.14 -3.00 19.56
N GLY A 117 -8.52 -4.09 20.00
CA GLY A 117 -8.92 -4.87 21.16
C GLY A 117 -8.02 -4.57 22.35
#